data_AF-A0A915MR23-F1
#
_entry.id   AF-A0A915MR23-F1
#
_cell.length_a   1.000
_cell.length_b   1.000
_cell.length_c   1.000
_cell.angle_alpha   90.00
_cell.angle_beta   90.00
_cell.angle_gamma   90.00
#
_symmetry.space_group_name_H-M   'P 1'
#
loop_
_entity.id
_entity.type
_entity.pdbx_description
1 polymer ?
#
loop_
_entity_poly.entity_id
_entity_poly.type
_entity_poly.pdbx_seq_one_letter_code
_entity_poly.pdbx_strand_id
1 'polypeptide(L)'
;MLQTLFIFTYSFIASLAASPYGGDNNYYYPTAQQSNNYFPSPSTPFLSTPDIIDNEVVEAPLIHCTDRGVEFSIKTKNTFRGNIYVQGQFGLTECRREFYNNDAPQAGIEVRLNDCGMIRERRPHGMSYSIVLIVNFHPRFVTRVDRAFKILCSYQHTERPVGTDLEVG
;
A
#
# COMPACT_ATOMS: atom_id res chain seq x y z
N MET A 1 -38.09 5.74 37.66
CA MET A 1 -38.57 5.06 36.44
C MET A 1 -37.36 4.36 35.81
N LEU A 2 -37.19 3.08 36.12
CA LEU A 2 -37.15 1.95 35.17
C LEU A 2 -36.15 2.15 34.01
N GLN A 3 -35.00 1.44 34.02
CA GLN A 3 -34.74 0.19 33.24
C GLN A 3 -34.68 0.49 31.72
N THR A 4 -33.70 0.10 30.89
CA THR A 4 -32.72 -1.00 30.92
C THR A 4 -31.83 -0.88 29.66
N LEU A 5 -30.61 -1.43 29.73
CA LEU A 5 -29.89 -2.16 28.66
C LEU A 5 -29.35 -1.43 27.42
N PHE A 6 -28.04 -1.11 27.47
CA PHE A 6 -27.17 -1.11 26.28
C PHE A 6 -26.84 -2.56 25.91
N ILE A 7 -27.44 -3.08 24.83
CA ILE A 7 -27.01 -4.32 24.17
C ILE A 7 -26.31 -3.91 22.87
N PHE A 8 -24.99 -4.07 22.84
CA PHE A 8 -24.23 -4.10 21.59
C PHE A 8 -24.60 -5.38 20.85
N THR A 9 -25.58 -5.32 19.94
CA THR A 9 -25.77 -6.38 18.96
C THR A 9 -24.73 -6.21 17.86
N TYR A 10 -23.65 -6.99 17.94
CA TYR A 10 -22.80 -7.29 16.80
C TYR A 10 -23.64 -8.02 15.75
N SER A 11 -24.12 -7.28 14.76
CA SER A 11 -24.72 -7.87 13.56
C SER A 11 -23.62 -8.16 12.54
N PHE A 12 -23.08 -9.38 12.60
CA PHE A 12 -22.41 -9.99 11.46
C PHE A 12 -23.45 -10.28 10.38
N ILE A 13 -23.59 -9.37 9.41
CA ILE A 13 -24.28 -9.69 8.16
C ILE A 13 -23.20 -10.11 7.17
N ALA A 14 -23.05 -11.42 7.02
CA ALA A 14 -22.38 -12.00 5.87
C ALA A 14 -23.28 -11.79 4.63
N SER A 15 -22.93 -10.82 3.79
CA SER A 15 -23.50 -10.69 2.46
C SER A 15 -22.46 -11.13 1.43
N LEU A 16 -22.68 -12.33 0.90
CA LEU A 16 -22.14 -12.77 -0.38
C LEU A 16 -22.62 -11.80 -1.46
N ALA A 17 -21.69 -11.04 -2.04
CA ALA A 17 -21.89 -10.38 -3.32
C ALA A 17 -20.80 -10.86 -4.26
N ALA A 18 -21.20 -11.71 -5.21
CA ALA A 18 -20.45 -12.04 -6.39
C ALA A 18 -20.06 -10.75 -7.14
N SER A 19 -18.80 -10.64 -7.54
CA SER A 19 -18.35 -9.57 -8.43
C SER A 19 -18.55 -10.02 -9.89
N PRO A 20 -19.33 -9.29 -10.72
CA PRO A 20 -19.38 -9.52 -12.15
C PRO A 20 -18.46 -8.52 -12.83
N TYR A 21 -17.17 -8.84 -12.93
CA TYR A 21 -16.28 -8.18 -13.89
C TYR A 21 -15.48 -9.26 -14.61
N GLY A 22 -16.04 -9.73 -15.72
CA GLY A 22 -15.27 -10.27 -16.83
C GLY A 22 -14.74 -9.11 -17.68
N GLY A 23 -13.63 -9.35 -18.37
CA GLY A 23 -13.18 -8.53 -19.50
C GLY A 23 -11.87 -7.78 -19.27
N ASP A 24 -10.79 -8.45 -19.65
CA ASP A 24 -9.63 -7.92 -20.38
C ASP A 24 -8.84 -6.76 -19.77
N ASN A 25 -7.84 -7.09 -18.97
CA ASN A 25 -6.64 -6.24 -18.88
C ASN A 25 -5.38 -7.09 -18.97
N ASN A 26 -4.75 -6.94 -20.13
CA ASN A 26 -3.47 -7.46 -20.54
C ASN A 26 -2.36 -6.94 -19.60
N TYR A 27 -2.15 -7.64 -18.48
CA TYR A 27 -0.94 -7.45 -17.69
C TYR A 27 0.22 -8.08 -18.48
N TYR A 28 1.02 -7.22 -19.10
CA TYR A 28 2.33 -7.58 -19.63
C TYR A 28 3.19 -8.15 -18.50
N TYR A 29 3.24 -9.47 -18.39
CA TYR A 29 4.36 -10.15 -17.77
C TYR A 29 5.55 -10.01 -18.73
N PRO A 30 6.75 -9.63 -18.26
CA PRO A 30 7.94 -9.84 -19.07
C PRO A 30 8.15 -11.36 -19.17
N THR A 31 7.79 -11.94 -20.31
CA THR A 31 8.31 -13.24 -20.74
C THR A 31 9.79 -13.04 -20.99
N ALA A 32 10.62 -13.40 -20.02
CA ALA A 32 12.05 -13.56 -20.23
C ALA A 32 12.26 -14.72 -21.21
N GLN A 33 12.30 -14.42 -22.51
CA GLN A 33 12.91 -15.30 -23.49
C GLN A 33 14.42 -15.24 -23.26
N GLN A 34 14.94 -16.25 -22.58
CA GLN A 34 16.38 -16.40 -22.42
C GLN A 34 16.97 -16.84 -23.76
N SER A 35 17.49 -15.89 -24.54
CA SER A 35 18.33 -16.20 -25.70
C SER A 35 19.62 -16.85 -25.19
N ASN A 36 19.84 -18.09 -25.62
CA ASN A 36 20.95 -18.96 -25.26
C ASN A 36 22.33 -18.28 -25.31
N ASN A 37 23.17 -18.59 -24.32
CA ASN A 37 24.42 -19.35 -24.49
C ASN A 37 25.30 -19.23 -23.24
N TYR A 38 25.06 -20.11 -22.26
CA TYR A 38 26.12 -20.63 -21.41
C TYR A 38 25.64 -21.99 -20.88
N PHE A 39 26.22 -23.06 -21.38
CA PHE A 39 26.05 -24.40 -20.81
C PHE A 39 27.13 -24.52 -19.72
N PRO A 40 26.82 -24.60 -18.41
CA PRO A 40 27.74 -25.18 -17.47
C PRO A 40 27.48 -26.69 -17.40
N SER A 41 28.57 -27.43 -17.47
CA SER A 41 28.68 -28.88 -17.33
C SER A 41 27.98 -29.45 -16.07
N PRO A 42 27.56 -30.73 -16.11
CA PRO A 42 26.82 -31.36 -15.01
C PRO A 42 27.78 -31.97 -13.98
N SER A 43 28.15 -31.24 -12.93
CA SER A 43 28.85 -31.86 -11.78
C SER A 43 28.85 -31.08 -10.46
N THR A 44 27.81 -30.31 -10.15
CA THR A 44 27.63 -29.80 -8.77
C THR A 44 26.15 -29.82 -8.39
N PRO A 45 25.75 -30.38 -7.23
CA PRO A 45 24.41 -30.19 -6.72
C PRO A 45 24.24 -28.70 -6.37
N PHE A 46 23.59 -27.94 -7.25
CA PHE A 46 23.11 -26.61 -6.92
C PHE A 46 22.00 -26.77 -5.89
N LEU A 47 22.37 -26.83 -4.62
CA LEU A 47 21.46 -26.48 -3.54
C LEU A 47 21.29 -24.95 -3.61
N SER A 48 20.44 -24.46 -4.52
CA SER A 48 19.90 -23.12 -4.35
C SER A 48 19.05 -23.19 -3.10
N THR A 49 19.63 -22.87 -1.95
CA THR A 49 18.82 -22.53 -0.79
C THR A 49 17.86 -21.45 -1.28
N PRO A 50 16.53 -21.64 -1.16
CA PRO A 50 15.62 -20.53 -1.44
C PRO A 50 16.14 -19.32 -0.68
N ASP A 51 16.15 -18.14 -1.31
CA ASP A 51 16.49 -16.90 -0.64
C ASP A 51 15.47 -16.69 0.49
N ILE A 52 15.75 -17.28 1.66
CA ILE A 52 14.94 -17.11 2.86
C ILE A 52 15.30 -15.72 3.37
N ILE A 53 14.57 -14.73 2.87
CA ILE A 53 14.60 -13.39 3.44
C ILE A 53 13.89 -13.48 4.80
N ASP A 54 14.66 -13.60 5.88
CA ASP A 54 14.18 -13.42 7.25
C ASP A 54 14.12 -11.92 7.57
N ASN A 55 13.21 -11.22 6.89
CA ASN A 55 12.85 -9.86 7.22
C ASN A 55 11.35 -9.69 7.00
N GLU A 56 10.76 -8.81 7.79
CA GLU A 56 9.34 -8.52 7.74
C GLU A 56 9.08 -7.11 8.23
N VAL A 57 7.91 -6.58 7.87
CA VAL A 57 7.40 -5.35 8.46
C VAL A 57 6.88 -5.69 9.86
N VAL A 58 7.50 -5.12 10.88
CA VAL A 58 7.25 -5.52 12.29
C VAL A 58 5.99 -4.89 12.89
N GLU A 59 5.54 -3.76 12.31
CA GLU A 59 4.47 -2.94 12.86
C GLU A 59 3.58 -2.39 11.73
N ALA A 60 2.42 -1.84 12.10
CA ALA A 60 1.59 -1.12 11.14
C ALA A 60 2.38 0.09 10.58
N PRO A 61 2.25 0.39 9.28
CA PRO A 61 2.94 1.53 8.68
C PRO A 61 2.43 2.85 9.26
N LEU A 62 3.34 3.81 9.36
CA LEU A 62 3.01 5.19 9.68
C LEU A 62 2.49 5.87 8.40
N ILE A 63 1.27 6.40 8.46
CA ILE A 63 0.59 7.05 7.33
C ILE A 63 0.19 8.46 7.75
N HIS A 64 0.66 9.46 7.00
CA HIS A 64 0.23 10.85 7.16
C HIS A 64 -0.38 11.36 5.86
N CYS A 65 -1.69 11.62 5.90
CA CYS A 65 -2.43 12.25 4.81
C CYS A 65 -2.33 13.77 4.97
N THR A 66 -1.65 14.45 4.06
CA THR A 66 -1.48 15.91 4.04
C THR A 66 -2.27 16.53 2.88
N ASP A 67 -2.38 17.85 2.85
CA ASP A 67 -2.96 18.58 1.72
C ASP A 67 -2.11 18.46 0.43
N ARG A 68 -0.85 18.01 0.54
CA ARG A 68 0.08 17.82 -0.59
C ARG A 68 0.14 16.37 -1.08
N GLY A 69 -0.06 15.40 -0.20
CA GLY A 69 0.15 14.00 -0.54
C GLY A 69 -0.10 13.02 0.59
N VAL A 70 0.38 11.79 0.37
CA VAL A 70 0.39 10.71 1.34
C VAL A 70 1.85 10.39 1.65
N GLU A 71 2.23 10.59 2.90
CA GLU A 71 3.52 10.14 3.43
C GLU A 71 3.32 8.76 4.06
N PHE A 72 4.13 7.80 3.62
CA PHE A 72 4.09 6.42 4.08
C PHE A 72 5.47 6.01 4.57
N SER A 73 5.54 5.42 5.76
CA SER A 73 6.76 4.90 6.33
C SER A 73 6.55 3.54 7.00
N ILE A 74 7.52 2.66 6.86
CA ILE A 74 7.56 1.33 7.48
C ILE A 74 8.77 1.18 8.36
N LYS A 75 8.64 0.26 9.32
CA LYS A 75 9.74 -0.28 10.10
C LYS A 75 9.81 -1.79 9.90
N THR A 76 11.00 -2.30 9.68
CA THR A 76 11.27 -3.72 9.45
C THR A 76 12.10 -4.32 10.57
N LYS A 77 12.10 -5.65 10.67
CA LYS A 77 12.84 -6.39 11.71
C LYS A 77 14.35 -6.17 11.57
N ASN A 78 14.83 -6.29 10.33
CA ASN A 78 16.23 -6.08 9.93
C ASN A 78 16.32 -4.88 8.97
N THR A 79 17.54 -4.51 8.57
CA THR A 79 17.76 -3.44 7.58
C THR A 79 16.93 -3.65 6.32
N PHE A 80 16.27 -2.58 5.87
CA PHE A 80 15.40 -2.66 4.71
C PHE A 80 16.21 -2.41 3.45
N ARG A 81 16.34 -3.44 2.60
CA ARG A 81 16.91 -3.32 1.26
C ARG A 81 15.89 -3.78 0.25
N GLY A 82 15.48 -2.90 -0.65
CA GLY A 82 14.39 -3.22 -1.56
C GLY A 82 13.76 -1.99 -2.18
N ASN A 83 12.47 -2.09 -2.50
CA ASN A 83 11.72 -1.05 -3.19
C ASN A 83 10.41 -0.77 -2.47
N ILE A 84 10.01 0.50 -2.44
CA ILE A 84 8.64 0.91 -2.11
C ILE A 84 8.06 1.63 -3.33
N TYR A 85 6.90 1.20 -3.81
CA TYR A 85 6.32 1.76 -5.02
C TYR A 85 4.80 1.67 -5.06
N VAL A 86 4.18 2.50 -5.91
CA VAL A 86 2.72 2.45 -6.12
C VAL A 86 2.36 1.30 -7.05
N GLN A 87 1.32 0.53 -6.70
CA GLN A 87 0.82 -0.59 -7.49
C GLN A 87 0.56 -0.16 -8.95
N GLY A 88 1.11 -0.93 -9.90
CA GLY A 88 0.97 -0.65 -11.33
C GLY A 88 1.83 0.50 -11.86
N GLN A 89 2.59 1.20 -11.01
CA GLN A 89 3.41 2.36 -11.39
C GLN A 89 4.91 2.15 -11.14
N PHE A 90 5.38 0.90 -11.10
CA PHE A 90 6.79 0.60 -10.85
C PHE A 90 7.74 1.22 -11.89
N GLY A 91 7.29 1.41 -13.13
CA GLY A 91 8.10 2.00 -14.20
C GLY A 91 8.37 3.51 -14.04
N LEU A 92 7.63 4.19 -13.16
CA LEU A 92 7.74 5.62 -12.93
C LEU A 92 8.63 5.89 -11.71
N THR A 93 9.76 6.57 -11.93
CA THR A 93 10.75 6.85 -10.87
C THR A 93 10.21 7.74 -9.76
N GLU A 94 9.25 8.61 -10.07
CA GLU A 94 8.57 9.47 -9.11
C GLU A 94 7.62 8.69 -8.20
N CYS A 95 7.12 7.53 -8.67
CA CYS A 95 6.20 6.63 -7.96
C CYS A 95 6.89 5.46 -7.26
N ARG A 96 8.24 5.46 -7.26
CA ARG A 96 9.09 4.45 -6.63
C ARG A 96 10.17 5.11 -5.78
N ARG A 97 10.57 4.40 -4.73
CA ARG A 97 11.79 4.67 -3.96
C ARG A 97 12.57 3.37 -3.81
N GLU A 98 13.85 3.44 -4.08
CA GLU A 98 14.79 2.33 -4.02
C GLU A 98 15.68 2.50 -2.79
N PHE A 99 15.85 1.43 -2.04
CA PHE A 99 16.58 1.40 -0.77
C PHE A 99 17.75 0.41 -0.83
N TYR A 100 18.46 0.33 -1.95
CA TYR A 100 19.55 -0.65 -2.13
C TYR A 100 20.72 -0.44 -1.17
N ASN A 101 21.04 0.83 -0.87
CA ASN A 101 22.13 1.23 0.02
C ASN A 101 21.60 1.76 1.36
N ASN A 102 20.46 1.25 1.80
CA ASN A 102 19.88 1.64 3.08
C ASN A 102 20.38 0.71 4.19
N ASP A 103 20.97 1.31 5.22
CA ASP A 103 21.47 0.60 6.40
C ASP A 103 20.54 0.76 7.62
N ALA A 104 19.38 1.40 7.43
CA ALA A 104 18.36 1.54 8.45
C ALA A 104 17.25 0.48 8.30
N PRO A 105 16.59 0.07 9.40
CA PRO A 105 15.37 -0.75 9.35
C PRO A 105 14.12 0.08 9.00
N GLN A 106 14.28 1.32 8.54
CA GLN A 106 13.19 2.23 8.20
C GLN A 106 13.28 2.61 6.73
N ALA A 107 12.12 2.73 6.09
CA ALA A 107 11.99 3.19 4.72
C ALA A 107 10.62 3.84 4.51
N GLY A 108 10.52 4.75 3.56
CA GLY A 108 9.29 5.48 3.29
C GLY A 108 9.23 6.13 1.92
N ILE A 109 8.04 6.53 1.51
CA ILE A 109 7.78 7.24 0.27
C ILE A 109 6.72 8.31 0.51
N GLU A 110 6.86 9.43 -0.20
CA GLU A 110 5.82 10.44 -0.31
C GLU A 110 5.23 10.38 -1.71
N VAL A 111 3.91 10.30 -1.80
CA VAL A 111 3.17 10.32 -3.06
C VAL A 111 2.25 11.53 -3.08
N ARG A 112 2.43 12.41 -4.06
CA ARG A 112 1.60 13.61 -4.21
C ARG A 112 0.16 13.26 -4.58
N LEU A 113 -0.77 14.12 -4.18
CA LEU A 113 -2.17 13.96 -4.56
C LEU A 113 -2.34 14.02 -6.09
N ASN A 114 -3.21 13.15 -6.62
CA ASN A 114 -3.50 12.99 -8.05
C ASN A 114 -2.33 12.46 -8.92
N ASP A 115 -1.20 12.10 -8.32
CA ASP A 115 -0.08 11.45 -9.03
C ASP A 115 -0.14 9.92 -8.86
N CYS A 116 0.69 9.20 -9.62
CA CYS A 116 0.95 7.77 -9.44
C CYS A 116 -0.29 6.86 -9.42
N GLY A 117 -1.33 7.20 -10.19
CA GLY A 117 -2.54 6.38 -10.28
C GLY A 117 -3.39 6.38 -9.00
N MET A 118 -3.25 7.41 -8.15
CA MET A 118 -4.11 7.61 -6.99
C MET A 118 -5.58 7.77 -7.42
N ILE A 119 -6.47 6.94 -6.86
CA ILE A 119 -7.89 6.94 -7.21
C ILE A 119 -8.60 7.98 -6.34
N ARG A 120 -9.20 8.96 -7.00
CA ARG A 120 -9.98 10.03 -6.38
C ARG A 120 -11.48 9.73 -6.49
N GLU A 121 -12.17 9.72 -5.35
CA GLU A 121 -13.60 9.44 -5.27
C GLU A 121 -14.32 10.56 -4.52
N ARG A 122 -15.42 11.06 -5.10
CA ARG A 122 -16.24 12.09 -4.46
C ARG A 122 -17.16 11.44 -3.43
N ARG A 123 -17.15 11.96 -2.21
CA ARG A 123 -18.07 11.58 -1.12
C ARG A 123 -19.09 12.71 -0.90
N PRO A 124 -20.26 12.43 -0.30
CA PRO A 124 -21.28 13.46 -0.06
C PRO A 124 -20.76 14.68 0.73
N HIS A 125 -19.83 14.46 1.67
CA HIS A 125 -19.26 15.50 2.55
C HIS A 125 -17.75 15.70 2.37
N GLY A 126 -17.20 15.35 1.21
CA GLY A 126 -15.76 15.51 0.99
C GLY A 126 -15.21 14.72 -0.18
N MET A 127 -13.90 14.50 -0.15
CA MET A 127 -13.16 13.74 -1.16
C MET A 127 -12.38 12.62 -0.50
N SER A 128 -12.40 11.44 -1.09
CA SER A 128 -11.59 10.31 -0.69
C SER A 128 -10.50 10.05 -1.73
N TYR A 129 -9.29 9.78 -1.27
CA TYR A 129 -8.18 9.35 -2.11
C TYR A 129 -7.72 7.97 -1.66
N SER A 130 -7.56 7.05 -2.60
CA SER A 130 -7.06 5.71 -2.33
C SER A 130 -5.86 5.37 -3.19
N ILE A 131 -4.90 4.69 -2.59
CA ILE A 131 -3.65 4.26 -3.22
C ILE A 131 -3.20 2.93 -2.63
N VAL A 132 -2.52 2.10 -3.43
CA VAL A 132 -1.93 0.85 -2.97
C VAL A 132 -0.42 0.95 -3.08
N LEU A 133 0.27 0.85 -1.95
CA LEU A 133 1.72 0.82 -1.89
C LEU A 133 2.23 -0.60 -1.71
N ILE A 134 3.23 -0.97 -2.49
CA ILE A 134 3.88 -2.27 -2.43
C ILE A 134 5.28 -2.08 -1.84
N VAL A 135 5.55 -2.86 -0.80
CA VAL A 135 6.86 -2.98 -0.16
C VAL A 135 7.46 -4.30 -0.58
N ASN A 136 8.59 -4.23 -1.27
CA ASN A 136 9.29 -5.36 -1.82
C ASN A 136 10.70 -5.45 -1.24
N PHE A 137 11.04 -6.60 -0.65
CA PHE A 137 12.33 -6.84 0.03
C PHE A 137 13.46 -7.30 -0.90
N HIS A 138 13.19 -7.47 -2.20
CA HIS A 138 14.22 -7.91 -3.13
C HIS A 138 14.24 -7.06 -4.41
N PRO A 139 15.39 -6.48 -4.81
CA PRO A 139 15.48 -5.48 -5.88
C PRO A 139 14.89 -5.89 -7.23
N ARG A 140 14.83 -7.20 -7.55
CA ARG A 140 14.44 -7.71 -8.88
C ARG A 140 13.18 -8.56 -8.91
N PHE A 141 12.69 -9.06 -7.78
CA PHE A 141 11.60 -10.04 -7.79
C PHE A 141 10.70 -9.89 -6.57
N VAL A 142 9.43 -10.24 -6.76
CA VAL A 142 8.44 -10.27 -5.69
C VAL A 142 8.66 -11.52 -4.84
N THR A 143 8.65 -11.37 -3.53
CA THR A 143 8.96 -12.42 -2.56
C THR A 143 7.77 -12.71 -1.65
N ARG A 144 7.84 -13.81 -0.89
CA ARG A 144 6.78 -14.18 0.06
C ARG A 144 6.58 -13.14 1.18
N VAL A 145 7.64 -12.40 1.53
CA VAL A 145 7.60 -11.42 2.62
C VAL A 145 7.15 -10.03 2.17
N ASP A 146 6.95 -9.83 0.87
CA ASP A 146 6.45 -8.58 0.32
C ASP A 146 5.02 -8.30 0.77
N ARG A 147 4.70 -7.02 0.95
CA ARG A 147 3.40 -6.57 1.47
C ARG A 147 2.81 -5.48 0.59
N ALA A 148 1.50 -5.54 0.39
CA ALA A 148 0.72 -4.50 -0.26
C ALA A 148 -0.19 -3.83 0.77
N PHE A 149 -0.15 -2.51 0.84
CA PHE A 149 -0.92 -1.68 1.77
C PHE A 149 -1.89 -0.81 0.99
N LYS A 150 -3.18 -1.03 1.19
CA LYS A 150 -4.23 -0.16 0.65
C LYS A 150 -4.48 0.97 1.64
N ILE A 151 -4.21 2.20 1.21
CA ILE A 151 -4.38 3.42 1.99
C ILE A 151 -5.62 4.15 1.48
N LEU A 152 -6.42 4.68 2.41
CA LEU A 152 -7.62 5.48 2.12
C LEU A 152 -7.59 6.73 3.01
N CYS A 153 -7.37 7.90 2.40
CA CYS A 153 -7.44 9.20 3.06
C CYS A 153 -8.78 9.86 2.73
N SER A 154 -9.56 10.27 3.74
CA SER A 154 -10.80 11.03 3.56
C SER A 154 -10.64 12.49 4.00
N TYR A 155 -10.73 13.41 3.06
CA TYR A 155 -10.71 14.85 3.30
C TYR A 155 -12.15 15.34 3.38
N GLN A 156 -12.64 15.60 4.59
CA GLN A 156 -13.96 16.18 4.83
C GLN A 156 -13.81 17.66 5.13
N HIS A 157 -14.72 18.47 4.60
CA HIS A 157 -14.80 19.85 5.01
C HIS A 157 -15.52 19.90 6.36
N THR A 158 -14.84 20.29 7.42
CA THR A 158 -15.51 20.54 8.70
C THR A 158 -16.26 21.86 8.55
N GLU A 159 -17.56 21.81 8.32
CA GLU A 159 -18.41 22.97 8.51
C GLU A 159 -18.32 23.35 9.99
N ARG A 160 -17.52 24.37 10.32
CA ARG A 160 -17.56 24.96 11.65
C ARG A 160 -18.93 25.63 11.76
N PRO A 161 -19.82 25.23 12.68
CA PRO A 161 -21.03 26.00 12.91
C PRO A 161 -20.59 27.38 13.38
N VAL A 162 -20.87 28.40 12.57
CA VAL A 162 -20.74 29.80 13.01
C VAL A 162 -21.83 29.98 14.06
N GLY A 163 -21.45 29.88 15.34
CA GLY A 163 -22.32 30.26 16.44
C GLY A 163 -22.57 31.76 16.35
N THR A 164 -23.70 32.15 15.76
CA THR A 164 -24.21 33.51 15.90
C THR A 164 -24.73 33.63 17.32
N ASP A 165 -23.90 34.16 18.22
CA ASP A 165 -24.36 34.70 19.48
C ASP A 165 -25.17 35.96 19.16
N LEU A 166 -26.48 35.79 19.01
CA LEU A 166 -27.44 36.87 18.95
C LEU A 166 -27.86 37.15 20.39
N GLU A 167 -27.07 37.98 21.08
CA GLU A 167 -27.50 38.66 22.30
C GLU A 167 -28.58 39.67 21.89
N VAL A 168 -29.84 39.34 22.19
CA VAL A 168 -30.98 40.26 22.10
C VAL A 168 -31.13 40.95 23.46
N GLY A 169 -31.22 42.28 23.39
CA GLY A 169 -31.12 43.22 24.53
C GLY A 169 -32.30 43.27 25.48
#